data_AF-A0A957HG65-F1
#
_entry.id   AF-A0A957HG65-F1
#
_cell.length_a   1.000
_cell.length_b   1.000
_cell.length_c   1.000
_cell.angle_alpha   90.00
_cell.angle_beta   90.00
_cell.angle_gamma   90.00
#
_symmetry.space_group_name_H-M   'P 1'
#
loop_
_entity.id
_entity.type
_entity.pdbx_description
1 polymer ?
#
loop_
_entity_poly.entity_id
_entity_poly.type
_entity_poly.pdbx_seq_one_letter_code
_entity_poly.pdbx_strand_id
1 'polypeptide(L)'
;MKFFNVAYATIVQIVSTIRQSCLTHLSRIQIKTNLLARPPVQAKTNSRPSSKDQQLRRILYLAYFSVGYSGNYSMSYPTNIKSNVLQQLTQWLFEPSPQITIASQRRHARLLSSLLIFALGMVCITIVSERVYAAVITLIILGTGYGFSRTRHYEWGALLAVFALMIPSFAMILDAAPGTLDDTYLAASPLSWLILALILASLWAKAWITAVVTIITIGATLGLPVVRPEINMEAIRWMVALFGVSGGFLVLAAALRNRDSKDIETQTRALEDQHQRLQASEQRYRGLVENISDTVYMIDTNGYFTYVSPAGSTLTGYALESLKGMHFLHLVDPEWRSVLVNFYQDQIANREDETKLDFPLITAAGEKRWVEQKTALILDEKQALIGLQS
;
A
#
# COMPACT_ATOMS: atom_id res chain seq x y z
N MET A 1 42.58 0.76 29.41
CA MET A 1 42.84 2.17 28.98
C MET A 1 43.59 2.30 27.66
N LYS A 2 44.69 1.55 27.40
CA LYS A 2 45.45 1.69 26.12
C LYS A 2 44.65 1.34 24.85
N PHE A 3 43.79 0.31 24.89
CA PHE A 3 42.96 -0.09 23.73
C PHE A 3 41.90 0.96 23.35
N PHE A 4 41.32 1.65 24.34
CA PHE A 4 40.31 2.67 24.14
C PHE A 4 40.91 3.95 23.54
N ASN A 5 42.12 4.34 23.96
CA ASN A 5 42.82 5.48 23.39
C ASN A 5 43.30 5.22 21.95
N VAL A 6 43.69 3.97 21.63
CA VAL A 6 44.07 3.59 20.26
C VAL A 6 42.83 3.56 19.36
N ALA A 7 41.72 3.00 19.82
CA ALA A 7 40.46 3.03 19.07
C ALA A 7 39.96 4.47 18.84
N TYR A 8 40.01 5.32 19.87
CA TYR A 8 39.66 6.73 19.78
C TYR A 8 40.55 7.49 18.78
N ALA A 9 41.88 7.33 18.85
CA ALA A 9 42.81 7.97 17.91
C ALA A 9 42.59 7.51 16.46
N THR A 10 42.34 6.21 16.25
CA THR A 10 42.07 5.64 14.92
C THR A 10 40.77 6.18 14.36
N ILE A 11 39.73 6.33 15.19
CA ILE A 11 38.43 6.89 14.79
C ILE A 11 38.57 8.38 14.44
N VAL A 12 39.30 9.16 15.24
CA VAL A 12 39.55 10.59 14.97
C VAL A 12 40.27 10.77 13.63
N GLN A 13 41.21 9.90 13.29
CA GLN A 13 41.98 9.97 12.06
C GLN A 13 41.17 9.54 10.81
N ILE A 14 40.25 8.59 10.97
CA ILE A 14 39.29 8.24 9.91
C ILE A 14 38.31 9.40 9.68
N VAL A 15 37.83 10.03 10.75
CA VAL A 15 36.90 11.17 10.69
C VAL A 15 37.54 12.40 10.07
N SER A 16 38.81 12.71 10.36
CA SER A 16 39.53 13.82 9.73
C SER A 16 39.71 13.59 8.23
N THR A 17 40.00 12.35 7.83
CA THR A 17 40.13 11.97 6.42
C THR A 17 38.80 12.12 5.67
N ILE A 18 37.68 11.72 6.28
CA ILE A 18 36.33 11.89 5.71
C ILE A 18 35.95 13.37 5.61
N ARG A 19 36.23 14.17 6.66
CA ARG A 19 36.02 15.64 6.67
C ARG A 19 36.75 16.32 5.51
N GLN A 20 38.01 15.96 5.29
CA GLN A 20 38.83 16.52 4.23
C GLN A 20 38.33 16.11 2.84
N SER A 21 37.86 14.87 2.69
CA SER A 21 37.25 14.40 1.45
C SER A 21 35.92 15.10 1.13
N CYS A 22 35.06 15.31 2.13
CA CYS A 22 33.81 16.06 1.98
C CYS A 22 34.03 17.55 1.66
N LEU A 23 34.97 18.21 2.33
CA LEU A 23 35.32 19.61 2.04
C LEU A 23 35.88 19.78 0.63
N THR A 24 36.67 18.81 0.15
CA THR A 24 37.21 18.79 -1.22
C THR A 24 36.10 18.57 -2.26
N HIS A 25 35.08 17.78 -1.93
CA HIS A 25 33.91 17.59 -2.80
C HIS A 25 33.00 18.82 -2.82
N LEU A 26 32.77 19.48 -1.69
CA LEU A 26 31.98 20.69 -1.59
C LEU A 26 32.65 21.87 -2.30
N SER A 27 33.97 22.05 -2.17
CA SER A 27 34.70 23.11 -2.89
C SER A 27 34.66 22.90 -4.41
N ARG A 28 34.72 21.65 -4.90
CA ARG A 28 34.53 21.32 -6.33
C ARG A 28 33.12 21.63 -6.84
N ILE A 29 32.09 21.49 -6.01
CA ILE A 29 30.70 21.86 -6.34
C ILE A 29 30.56 23.39 -6.38
N GLN A 30 31.21 24.10 -5.45
CA GLN A 30 31.21 25.57 -5.36
C GLN A 30 31.97 26.24 -6.53
N ILE A 31 33.08 25.64 -6.96
CA ILE A 31 33.83 26.09 -8.16
C ILE A 31 33.01 25.87 -9.43
N LYS A 32 32.29 24.73 -9.55
CA LYS A 32 31.39 24.48 -10.70
C LYS A 32 30.19 25.43 -10.74
N THR A 33 29.67 25.86 -9.59
CA THR A 33 28.56 26.81 -9.52
C THR A 33 28.99 28.24 -9.82
N ASN A 34 30.18 28.66 -9.41
CA ASN A 34 30.73 29.98 -9.79
C ASN A 34 31.13 30.08 -11.27
N LEU A 35 31.55 28.99 -11.91
CA LEU A 35 31.81 28.96 -13.36
C LEU A 35 30.53 29.05 -14.21
N LEU A 36 29.36 28.75 -13.65
CA LEU A 36 28.06 28.84 -14.33
C LEU A 36 27.39 30.22 -14.20
N ALA A 37 28.01 31.18 -13.51
CA ALA A 37 27.46 32.51 -13.23
C ALA A 37 28.04 33.64 -14.11
N ARG A 38 28.33 33.40 -15.40
CA ARG A 38 28.59 34.47 -16.39
C ARG A 38 27.29 34.83 -17.14
N PRO A 39 27.01 36.12 -17.43
CA PRO A 39 25.77 36.52 -18.09
C PRO A 39 25.75 36.09 -19.57
N PRO A 40 24.56 35.91 -20.19
CA PRO A 40 24.46 35.33 -21.52
C PRO A 40 24.69 36.38 -22.61
N VAL A 41 25.53 36.04 -23.59
CA VAL A 41 25.57 36.71 -24.90
C VAL A 41 24.50 36.07 -25.79
N GLN A 42 23.65 36.91 -26.38
CA GLN A 42 22.58 36.53 -27.30
C GLN A 42 23.11 35.99 -28.63
N ALA A 43 22.58 34.87 -29.14
CA ALA A 43 22.40 34.62 -30.57
C ALA A 43 21.42 33.45 -30.86
N LYS A 44 20.22 33.85 -31.32
CA LYS A 44 19.32 33.29 -32.35
C LYS A 44 19.11 31.76 -32.58
N THR A 45 17.80 31.43 -32.51
CA THR A 45 16.97 30.60 -33.43
C THR A 45 17.21 29.09 -33.54
N ASN A 46 16.29 28.28 -32.99
CA ASN A 46 15.18 27.65 -33.73
C ASN A 46 14.36 26.68 -32.85
N SER A 47 13.10 26.52 -33.25
CA SER A 47 11.95 25.86 -32.59
C SER A 47 12.16 24.48 -31.96
N ARG A 48 11.79 24.37 -30.67
CA ARG A 48 11.43 23.13 -29.93
C ARG A 48 10.43 23.49 -28.82
N PRO A 49 9.55 22.57 -28.39
CA PRO A 49 8.39 22.90 -27.56
C PRO A 49 8.80 23.50 -26.20
N SER A 50 7.97 24.42 -25.71
CA SER A 50 8.18 25.27 -24.53
C SER A 50 8.68 24.53 -23.28
N SER A 51 9.77 25.03 -22.67
CA SER A 51 10.40 24.49 -21.47
C SER A 51 9.50 24.47 -20.23
N LYS A 52 8.43 25.28 -20.22
CA LYS A 52 7.42 25.25 -19.16
C LYS A 52 6.62 23.95 -19.17
N ASP A 53 6.29 23.38 -20.33
CA ASP A 53 5.57 22.09 -20.41
C ASP A 53 6.45 20.91 -19.99
N GLN A 54 7.75 20.99 -20.26
CA GLN A 54 8.71 19.96 -19.88
C GLN A 54 9.07 20.03 -18.38
N GLN A 55 9.08 21.23 -17.81
CA GLN A 55 9.21 21.44 -16.36
C GLN A 55 7.93 21.06 -15.61
N LEU A 56 6.74 21.39 -16.12
CA LEU A 56 5.47 21.02 -15.51
C LEU A 56 5.31 19.49 -15.49
N ARG A 57 5.68 18.80 -16.58
CA ARG A 57 5.69 17.33 -16.64
C ARG A 57 6.71 16.71 -15.69
N ARG A 58 7.89 17.32 -15.48
CA ARG A 58 8.88 16.85 -14.48
C ARG A 58 8.44 17.08 -13.04
N ILE A 59 7.78 18.19 -12.76
CA ILE A 59 7.23 18.50 -11.44
C ILE A 59 6.05 17.57 -11.13
N LEU A 60 5.17 17.33 -12.12
CA LEU A 60 4.09 16.34 -12.01
C LEU A 60 4.65 14.92 -11.80
N TYR A 61 5.74 14.53 -12.47
CA TYR A 61 6.37 13.21 -12.27
C TYR A 61 7.01 13.05 -10.89
N LEU A 62 7.65 14.11 -10.36
CA LEU A 62 8.23 14.10 -9.01
C LEU A 62 7.14 14.12 -7.92
N ALA A 63 6.03 14.83 -8.16
CA ALA A 63 4.85 14.76 -7.30
C ALA A 63 4.21 13.36 -7.33
N TYR A 64 4.12 12.74 -8.51
CA TYR A 64 3.58 11.38 -8.70
C TYR A 64 4.47 10.29 -8.06
N PHE A 65 5.79 10.51 -7.97
CA PHE A 65 6.71 9.56 -7.31
C PHE A 65 6.70 9.67 -5.77
N SER A 66 6.27 10.81 -5.23
CA SER A 66 6.12 11.01 -3.78
C SER A 66 4.83 10.40 -3.20
N VAL A 67 3.81 10.20 -4.03
CA VAL A 67 2.54 9.59 -3.66
C VAL A 67 2.48 8.22 -4.34
N GLY A 68 2.92 7.17 -3.63
CA GLY A 68 3.01 5.80 -4.14
C GLY A 68 1.67 5.18 -4.54
N TYR A 69 1.14 5.57 -5.69
CA TYR A 69 -0.03 4.97 -6.32
C TYR A 69 0.44 3.98 -7.39
N SER A 70 0.25 2.68 -7.15
CA SER A 70 0.49 1.62 -8.13
C SER A 70 -0.67 1.56 -9.11
N GLY A 71 -0.64 2.38 -10.16
CA GLY A 71 -1.50 2.24 -11.32
C GLY A 71 -0.81 1.46 -12.44
N ASN A 72 -1.41 0.36 -12.88
CA ASN A 72 -0.98 -0.46 -14.00
C ASN A 72 -0.94 0.35 -15.31
N TYR A 73 0.23 0.81 -15.73
CA TYR A 73 0.50 1.15 -17.13
C TYR A 73 1.88 0.63 -17.52
N SER A 74 1.88 -0.47 -18.27
CA SER A 74 3.03 -1.03 -18.96
C SER A 74 3.40 -0.14 -20.14
N MET A 75 4.47 0.65 -20.02
CA MET A 75 5.13 1.24 -21.19
C MET A 75 6.63 0.96 -21.12
N SER A 76 7.06 0.05 -22.00
CA SER A 76 8.43 -0.44 -22.12
C SER A 76 9.31 0.59 -22.82
N TYR A 77 10.35 1.08 -22.13
CA TYR A 77 11.49 1.77 -22.74
C TYR A 77 12.79 1.24 -22.12
N PRO A 78 13.87 1.13 -22.91
CA PRO A 78 15.05 0.38 -22.53
C PRO A 78 15.84 1.12 -21.44
N THR A 79 15.84 0.56 -20.24
CA THR A 79 16.54 1.08 -19.06
C THR A 79 18.04 0.83 -19.17
N ASN A 80 18.77 1.94 -19.25
CA ASN A 80 20.23 2.02 -19.23
C ASN A 80 20.78 1.55 -17.86
N ILE A 81 21.96 0.90 -17.88
CA ILE A 81 22.59 0.06 -16.83
C ILE A 81 22.75 0.73 -15.44
N LYS A 82 22.57 2.05 -15.31
CA LYS A 82 22.58 2.78 -14.02
C LYS A 82 21.30 2.59 -13.18
N SER A 83 20.24 2.05 -13.76
CA SER A 83 18.96 1.79 -13.06
C SER A 83 19.01 0.58 -12.12
N ASN A 84 19.87 -0.41 -12.39
CA ASN A 84 19.93 -1.64 -11.60
C ASN A 84 20.50 -1.44 -10.18
N VAL A 85 21.52 -0.60 -9.99
CA VAL A 85 22.13 -0.42 -8.65
C VAL A 85 21.19 0.37 -7.74
N LEU A 86 20.53 1.41 -8.26
CA LEU A 86 19.53 2.17 -7.50
C LEU A 86 18.29 1.33 -7.19
N GLN A 87 17.83 0.49 -8.11
CA GLN A 87 16.74 -0.46 -7.84
C GLN A 87 17.14 -1.53 -6.82
N GLN A 88 18.33 -2.11 -6.93
CA GLN A 88 18.83 -3.09 -5.96
C GLN A 88 19.03 -2.46 -4.58
N LEU A 89 19.58 -1.25 -4.51
CA LEU A 89 19.73 -0.51 -3.25
C LEU A 89 18.37 -0.15 -2.64
N THR A 90 17.40 0.28 -3.45
CA THR A 90 16.05 0.59 -2.94
C THR A 90 15.32 -0.66 -2.48
N GLN A 91 15.44 -1.79 -3.18
CA GLN A 91 14.97 -3.08 -2.68
C GLN A 91 15.66 -3.46 -1.37
N TRP A 92 16.99 -3.32 -1.29
CA TRP A 92 17.73 -3.68 -0.09
C TRP A 92 17.52 -2.72 1.09
N LEU A 93 17.17 -1.45 0.87
CA LEU A 93 16.85 -0.52 1.95
C LEU A 93 15.39 -0.64 2.40
N PHE A 94 14.46 -0.70 1.44
CA PHE A 94 13.03 -0.54 1.73
C PHE A 94 12.26 -1.85 1.80
N GLU A 95 12.60 -2.88 1.03
CA GLU A 95 11.79 -4.10 1.04
C GLU A 95 12.02 -4.93 2.31
N PRO A 96 10.95 -5.30 3.03
CA PRO A 96 11.03 -6.14 4.23
C PRO A 96 11.42 -7.57 3.90
N SER A 97 11.91 -8.30 4.91
CA SER A 97 12.27 -9.72 4.78
C SER A 97 11.14 -10.55 4.15
N PRO A 98 11.45 -11.51 3.25
CA PRO A 98 10.45 -12.42 2.68
C PRO A 98 9.72 -13.25 3.74
N GLN A 99 10.26 -13.37 4.96
CA GLN A 99 9.63 -14.03 6.09
C GLN A 99 8.35 -13.32 6.61
N ILE A 100 8.14 -12.05 6.26
CA ILE A 100 6.93 -11.30 6.58
C ILE A 100 5.96 -11.47 5.42
N THR A 101 4.99 -12.37 5.57
CA THR A 101 3.99 -12.70 4.53
C THR A 101 2.77 -11.78 4.56
N ILE A 102 2.45 -11.21 5.73
CA ILE A 102 1.26 -10.37 5.92
C ILE A 102 1.50 -8.98 5.30
N ALA A 103 0.60 -8.56 4.39
CA ALA A 103 0.71 -7.30 3.66
C ALA A 103 0.71 -6.05 4.58
N SER A 104 -0.09 -6.06 5.65
CA SER A 104 -0.13 -4.97 6.63
C SER A 104 1.20 -4.81 7.36
N GLN A 105 1.84 -5.91 7.77
CA GLN A 105 3.15 -5.90 8.43
C GLN A 105 4.27 -5.44 7.47
N ARG A 106 4.21 -5.85 6.19
CA ARG A 106 5.16 -5.35 5.17
C ARG A 106 5.06 -3.84 4.95
N ARG A 107 3.86 -3.24 5.05
CA ARG A 107 3.69 -1.79 4.95
C ARG A 107 4.37 -1.08 6.13
N HIS A 108 4.20 -1.57 7.35
CA HIS A 108 4.86 -1.01 8.54
C HIS A 108 6.38 -1.12 8.46
N ALA A 109 6.92 -2.25 8.00
CA ALA A 109 8.35 -2.44 7.84
C ALA A 109 8.97 -1.53 6.75
N ARG A 110 8.27 -1.28 5.63
CA ARG A 110 8.71 -0.30 4.60
C ARG A 110 8.79 1.13 5.16
N LEU A 111 7.80 1.52 5.97
CA LEU A 111 7.78 2.82 6.63
C LEU A 111 8.91 2.93 7.67
N LEU A 112 9.20 1.86 8.41
CA LEU A 112 10.34 1.81 9.32
C LEU A 112 11.68 2.02 8.59
N SER A 113 11.88 1.37 7.45
CA SER A 113 13.07 1.60 6.62
C SER A 113 13.21 3.07 6.20
N SER A 114 12.12 3.75 5.85
CA SER A 114 12.15 5.19 5.52
C SER A 114 12.56 6.07 6.70
N LEU A 115 12.15 5.69 7.91
CA LEU A 115 12.51 6.38 9.14
C LEU A 115 13.97 6.18 9.51
N LEU A 116 14.49 4.95 9.36
CA LEU A 116 15.91 4.66 9.55
C LEU A 116 16.80 5.52 8.65
N ILE A 117 16.36 5.77 7.40
CA ILE A 117 17.05 6.67 6.47
C ILE A 117 16.97 8.12 6.93
N PHE A 118 15.80 8.58 7.38
CA PHE A 118 15.65 9.91 7.96
C PHE A 118 16.56 10.12 9.18
N ALA A 119 16.63 9.14 10.07
CA ALA A 119 17.52 9.17 11.23
C ALA A 119 19.00 9.15 10.83
N LEU A 120 19.37 8.45 9.74
CA LEU A 120 20.72 8.52 9.17
C LEU A 120 21.07 9.94 8.70
N GLY A 121 20.09 10.69 8.20
CA GLY A 121 20.25 12.13 7.88
C GLY A 121 20.57 12.97 9.11
N MET A 122 19.94 12.69 10.26
CA MET A 122 20.25 13.36 11.52
C MET A 122 21.66 13.02 12.03
N VAL A 123 22.14 11.80 11.79
CA VAL A 123 23.53 11.44 12.09
C VAL A 123 24.51 12.33 11.31
N CYS A 124 24.26 12.59 10.02
CA CYS A 124 25.11 13.49 9.24
C CYS A 124 25.18 14.89 9.86
N ILE A 125 24.06 15.42 10.37
CA ILE A 125 24.03 16.72 11.05
C ILE A 125 24.91 16.68 12.31
N THR A 126 24.82 15.62 13.13
CA THR A 126 25.65 15.51 14.34
C THR A 126 27.15 15.40 14.06
N ILE A 127 27.54 14.75 12.95
CA ILE A 127 28.93 14.65 12.50
C ILE A 127 29.46 16.03 12.09
N VAL A 128 28.64 16.80 11.35
CA VAL A 128 29.00 18.17 10.93
C VAL A 128 29.14 19.11 12.13
N SER A 129 28.34 18.91 13.17
CA SER A 129 28.41 19.67 14.43
C SER A 129 29.52 19.20 15.40
N GLU A 130 30.51 18.44 14.92
CA GLU A 130 31.66 17.93 15.69
C GLU A 130 31.32 17.03 16.91
N ARG A 131 30.08 16.51 16.99
CA ARG A 131 29.57 15.67 18.09
C ARG A 131 29.67 14.19 17.74
N VAL A 132 30.91 13.73 17.53
CA VAL A 132 31.19 12.38 17.00
C VAL A 132 30.67 11.26 17.90
N TYR A 133 30.71 11.44 19.22
CA TYR A 133 30.21 10.43 20.17
C TYR A 133 28.70 10.18 19.99
N ALA A 134 27.90 11.23 19.81
CA ALA A 134 26.46 11.14 19.61
C ALA A 134 26.13 10.47 18.26
N ALA A 135 26.90 10.77 17.22
CA ALA A 135 26.78 10.13 15.91
C ALA A 135 27.04 8.61 16.00
N VAL A 136 28.08 8.20 16.72
CA VAL A 136 28.43 6.78 16.90
C VAL A 136 27.34 6.03 17.67
N ILE A 137 26.84 6.59 18.77
CA ILE A 137 25.75 5.95 19.55
C ILE A 137 24.50 5.82 18.68
N THR A 138 24.15 6.87 17.93
CA THR A 138 22.99 6.86 17.03
C THR A 138 23.13 5.80 15.94
N LEU A 139 24.32 5.64 15.35
CA LEU A 139 24.58 4.61 14.34
C LEU A 139 24.48 3.19 14.89
N ILE A 140 24.95 2.95 16.13
CA ILE A 140 24.83 1.65 16.78
C ILE A 140 23.34 1.30 16.95
N ILE A 141 22.55 2.24 17.47
CA ILE A 141 21.11 2.03 17.70
C ILE A 141 20.35 1.84 16.38
N LEU A 142 20.70 2.60 15.33
CA LEU A 142 20.12 2.41 14.00
C LEU A 142 20.51 1.06 13.38
N GLY A 143 21.75 0.62 13.57
CA GLY A 143 22.21 -0.70 13.12
C GLY A 143 21.45 -1.84 13.81
N THR A 144 21.29 -1.75 15.13
CA THR A 144 20.47 -2.71 15.90
C THR A 144 19.01 -2.64 15.47
N GLY A 145 18.45 -1.44 15.30
CA GLY A 145 17.08 -1.23 14.84
C GLY A 145 16.82 -1.79 13.44
N TYR A 146 17.78 -1.63 12.53
CA TYR A 146 17.75 -2.22 11.18
C TYR A 146 17.76 -3.75 11.24
N GLY A 147 18.57 -4.34 12.12
CA GLY A 147 18.55 -5.79 12.38
C GLY A 147 17.17 -6.28 12.82
N PHE A 148 16.56 -5.61 13.80
CA PHE A 148 15.20 -5.95 14.25
C PHE A 148 14.14 -5.75 13.17
N SER A 149 14.28 -4.72 12.32
CA SER A 149 13.39 -4.49 11.17
C SER A 149 13.35 -5.65 10.17
N ARG A 150 14.39 -6.49 10.13
CA ARG A 150 14.47 -7.67 9.26
C ARG A 150 13.88 -8.93 9.88
N THR A 151 13.54 -8.89 11.15
CA THR A 151 12.94 -10.01 11.90
C THR A 151 11.43 -9.83 12.06
N ARG A 152 10.77 -10.81 12.67
CA ARG A 152 9.36 -10.70 13.12
C ARG A 152 9.14 -9.64 14.20
N HIS A 153 10.20 -8.99 14.69
CA HIS A 153 10.19 -8.05 15.81
C HIS A 153 10.43 -6.61 15.36
N TYR A 154 9.92 -6.25 14.18
CA TYR A 154 10.08 -4.91 13.58
C TYR A 154 9.58 -3.77 14.49
N GLU A 155 8.65 -4.03 15.40
CA GLU A 155 8.15 -3.06 16.39
C GLU A 155 9.26 -2.53 17.30
N TRP A 156 10.21 -3.40 17.70
CA TRP A 156 11.37 -3.01 18.49
C TRP A 156 12.38 -2.21 17.66
N GLY A 157 12.50 -2.52 16.36
CA GLY A 157 13.29 -1.72 15.43
C GLY A 157 12.75 -0.29 15.30
N ALA A 158 11.43 -0.12 15.28
CA ALA A 158 10.78 1.20 15.26
C ALA A 158 11.01 2.00 16.54
N LEU A 159 10.94 1.35 17.70
CA LEU A 159 11.25 1.99 18.98
C LEU A 159 12.69 2.51 18.99
N LEU A 160 13.65 1.67 18.59
CA LEU A 160 15.07 2.05 18.51
C LEU A 160 15.31 3.19 17.53
N ALA A 161 14.64 3.18 16.37
CA ALA A 161 14.80 4.21 15.36
C ALA A 161 14.23 5.57 15.81
N VAL A 162 13.12 5.59 16.54
CA VAL A 162 12.60 6.80 17.19
C VAL A 162 13.56 7.29 18.27
N PHE A 163 14.09 6.37 19.10
CA PHE A 163 15.04 6.72 20.15
C PHE A 163 16.34 7.31 19.58
N ALA A 164 16.79 6.81 18.44
CA ALA A 164 17.94 7.34 17.71
C ALA A 164 17.74 8.81 17.30
N LEU A 165 16.51 9.25 17.02
CA LEU A 165 16.22 10.66 16.71
C LEU A 165 16.35 11.58 17.92
N MET A 166 16.26 11.06 19.14
CA MET A 166 16.31 11.85 20.38
C MET A 166 17.75 12.14 20.82
N ILE A 167 18.69 11.24 20.51
CA ILE A 167 20.09 11.33 20.97
C ILE A 167 20.78 12.62 20.50
N PRO A 168 20.67 13.05 19.23
CA PRO A 168 21.19 14.34 18.78
C PRO A 168 20.71 15.54 19.60
N SER A 169 19.41 15.56 19.95
CA SER A 169 18.81 16.63 20.76
C SER A 169 19.40 16.69 22.16
N PHE A 170 19.58 15.54 22.82
CA PHE A 170 20.19 15.51 24.15
C PHE A 170 21.68 15.85 24.11
N ALA A 171 22.41 15.34 23.12
CA ALA A 171 23.80 15.73 22.91
C ALA A 171 23.90 17.26 22.76
N MET A 172 23.01 17.87 21.97
CA MET A 172 22.94 19.34 21.78
C MET A 172 22.93 20.12 23.09
N ILE A 173 22.09 19.72 24.03
CA ILE A 173 21.96 20.32 25.36
C ILE A 173 23.21 20.06 26.21
N LEU A 174 23.73 18.83 26.19
CA LEU A 174 24.83 18.43 27.05
C LEU A 174 26.17 19.07 26.67
N ASP A 175 26.41 19.42 25.41
CA ASP A 175 27.64 20.11 24.98
C ASP A 175 27.48 21.63 24.87
N ALA A 176 26.31 22.19 25.20
CA ALA A 176 26.09 23.62 25.13
C ALA A 176 27.07 24.37 26.08
N ALA A 177 27.65 25.47 25.59
CA ALA A 177 28.57 26.27 26.40
C ALA A 177 27.82 26.89 27.61
N PRO A 178 28.47 27.02 28.78
CA PRO A 178 27.84 27.65 29.95
C PRO A 178 27.29 29.03 29.60
N GLY A 179 26.05 29.33 30.03
CA GLY A 179 25.37 30.59 29.73
C GLY A 179 24.73 30.71 28.33
N THR A 180 24.81 29.69 27.47
CA THR A 180 24.07 29.64 26.19
C THR A 180 22.68 29.02 26.31
N LEU A 181 22.41 28.35 27.43
CA LEU A 181 21.17 27.62 27.72
C LEU A 181 20.11 28.57 28.28
N ASP A 182 19.74 29.59 27.50
CA ASP A 182 18.65 30.49 27.84
C ASP A 182 17.30 29.87 27.43
N ASP A 183 16.19 30.30 28.06
CA ASP A 183 14.86 29.69 27.86
C ASP A 183 14.45 29.66 26.38
N THR A 184 14.80 30.71 25.64
CA THR A 184 14.55 30.84 24.20
C THR A 184 15.36 29.85 23.37
N TYR A 185 16.62 29.57 23.74
CA TYR A 185 17.48 28.63 23.02
C TYR A 185 17.01 27.19 23.21
N LEU A 186 16.72 26.81 24.46
CA LEU A 186 16.21 25.48 24.82
C LEU A 186 14.88 25.18 24.10
N ALA A 187 13.96 26.15 24.05
CA ALA A 187 12.68 26.01 23.36
C ALA A 187 12.80 26.02 21.83
N ALA A 188 13.66 26.86 21.24
CA ALA A 188 13.79 27.00 19.79
C ALA A 188 14.62 25.90 19.12
N SER A 189 15.55 25.27 19.84
CA SER A 189 16.50 24.33 19.23
C SER A 189 16.29 22.86 19.68
N PRO A 190 16.93 22.30 20.72
CA PRO A 190 16.99 20.84 20.88
C PRO A 190 15.67 20.18 21.33
N LEU A 191 14.85 20.86 22.13
CA LEU A 191 13.67 20.24 22.76
C LEU A 191 12.45 20.19 21.84
N SER A 192 12.34 21.12 20.89
CA SER A 192 11.30 21.07 19.84
C SER A 192 11.48 19.86 18.91
N TRP A 193 12.72 19.42 18.65
CA TRP A 193 13.00 18.20 17.88
C TRP A 193 12.53 16.92 18.58
N LEU A 194 12.42 16.90 19.91
CA LEU A 194 11.86 15.75 20.63
C LEU A 194 10.35 15.62 20.39
N ILE A 195 9.65 16.73 20.16
CA ILE A 195 8.22 16.71 19.76
C ILE A 195 8.10 16.06 18.37
N LEU A 196 9.00 16.41 17.45
CA LEU A 196 9.01 15.78 16.12
C LEU A 196 9.19 14.26 16.26
N ALA A 197 10.13 13.79 17.10
CA ALA A 197 10.31 12.36 17.37
C ALA A 197 9.04 11.69 17.94
N LEU A 198 8.28 12.37 18.80
CA LEU A 198 7.01 11.89 19.33
C LEU A 198 5.89 11.83 18.28
N ILE A 199 5.74 12.90 17.50
CA ILE A 199 4.77 12.97 16.38
C ILE A 199 5.05 11.85 15.41
N LEU A 200 6.30 11.75 15.00
CA LEU A 200 6.81 10.65 14.23
C LEU A 200 6.36 9.33 14.89
N ALA A 201 6.82 9.00 16.10
CA ALA A 201 6.50 7.73 16.77
C ALA A 201 5.01 7.35 16.74
N SER A 202 4.12 8.32 16.95
CA SER A 202 2.67 8.14 16.93
C SER A 202 2.11 7.66 15.58
N LEU A 203 2.73 8.04 14.46
CA LEU A 203 2.24 7.73 13.12
C LEU A 203 2.36 6.26 12.75
N TRP A 204 3.23 5.51 13.44
CA TRP A 204 3.55 4.13 13.05
C TRP A 204 3.54 3.16 14.20
N ALA A 205 3.86 3.62 15.40
CA ALA A 205 3.93 2.75 16.55
C ALA A 205 2.53 2.51 17.14
N LYS A 206 2.38 1.39 17.85
CA LYS A 206 1.19 1.13 18.66
C LYS A 206 1.12 2.16 19.78
N ALA A 207 -0.08 2.45 20.27
CA ALA A 207 -0.30 3.39 21.37
C ALA A 207 0.63 3.16 22.58
N TRP A 208 0.90 1.90 22.95
CA TRP A 208 1.81 1.59 24.06
C TRP A 208 3.27 1.98 23.78
N ILE A 209 3.74 1.88 22.53
CA ILE A 209 5.10 2.30 22.17
C ILE A 209 5.21 3.82 22.23
N THR A 210 4.21 4.54 21.70
CA THR A 210 4.14 6.00 21.79
C THR A 210 4.12 6.46 23.25
N ALA A 211 3.41 5.73 24.13
CA ALA A 211 3.39 6.00 25.56
C ALA A 211 4.77 5.79 26.21
N VAL A 212 5.44 4.67 25.90
CA VAL A 212 6.80 4.39 26.40
C VAL A 212 7.78 5.48 25.96
N VAL A 213 7.77 5.87 24.67
CA VAL A 213 8.63 6.94 24.17
C VAL A 213 8.34 8.25 24.91
N THR A 214 7.06 8.61 25.08
CA THR A 214 6.65 9.81 25.84
C THR A 214 7.18 9.81 27.27
N ILE A 215 7.02 8.69 27.98
CA ILE A 215 7.48 8.55 29.38
C ILE A 215 9.00 8.69 29.45
N ILE A 216 9.73 8.06 28.53
CA ILE A 216 11.19 8.16 28.48
C ILE A 216 11.63 9.59 28.15
N THR A 217 10.96 10.28 27.21
CA THR A 217 11.23 11.69 26.89
C THR A 217 11.07 12.56 28.13
N ILE A 218 9.94 12.44 28.83
CA ILE A 218 9.66 13.21 30.05
C ILE A 218 10.71 12.94 31.14
N GLY A 219 11.03 11.66 31.38
CA GLY A 219 12.04 11.26 32.37
C GLY A 219 13.42 11.81 32.03
N ALA A 220 13.82 11.75 30.76
CA ALA A 220 15.09 12.29 30.31
C ALA A 220 15.15 13.82 30.43
N THR A 221 14.05 14.53 30.14
CA THR A 221 13.96 15.99 30.35
C THR A 221 14.04 16.36 31.84
N LEU A 222 13.36 15.61 32.72
CA LEU A 222 13.43 15.83 34.17
C LEU A 222 14.83 15.57 34.76
N GLY A 223 15.62 14.70 34.13
CA GLY A 223 16.99 14.41 34.53
C GLY A 223 18.02 15.48 34.13
N LEU A 224 17.69 16.39 33.21
CA LEU A 224 18.62 17.40 32.70
C LEU A 224 19.24 18.29 33.79
N PRO A 225 18.50 18.82 34.79
CA PRO A 225 19.06 19.65 35.85
C PRO A 225 20.10 18.95 36.73
N VAL A 226 20.04 17.61 36.84
CA VAL A 226 21.02 16.82 37.60
C VAL A 226 22.40 16.87 36.93
N VAL A 227 22.42 16.88 35.60
CA VAL A 227 23.67 16.91 34.81
C VAL A 227 24.10 18.35 34.51
N ARG A 228 23.14 19.27 34.35
CA ARG A 228 23.34 20.69 34.04
C ARG A 228 22.51 21.56 34.99
N PRO A 229 23.06 21.89 36.18
CA PRO A 229 22.34 22.69 37.19
C PRO A 229 22.01 24.12 36.75
N GLU A 230 22.65 24.61 35.68
CA GLU A 230 22.43 25.93 35.08
C GLU A 230 21.07 26.05 34.38
N ILE A 231 20.38 24.94 34.11
CA ILE A 231 19.09 24.94 33.41
C ILE A 231 17.98 25.42 34.35
N ASN A 232 17.23 26.43 33.91
CA ASN A 232 16.08 26.97 34.64
C ASN A 232 15.00 25.90 34.85
N MET A 233 14.55 25.76 36.10
CA MET A 233 13.47 24.82 36.47
C MET A 233 12.14 25.18 35.81
N GLU A 234 11.91 26.46 35.50
CA GLU A 234 10.70 26.91 34.81
C GLU A 234 10.62 26.38 33.36
N ALA A 235 11.73 26.42 32.62
CA ALA A 235 11.81 25.84 31.27
C ALA A 235 11.53 24.34 31.26
N ILE A 236 12.08 23.60 32.23
CA ILE A 236 11.82 22.15 32.38
C ILE A 236 10.34 21.88 32.65
N ARG A 237 9.69 22.67 33.52
CA ARG A 237 8.25 22.51 33.82
C ARG A 237 7.39 22.69 32.57
N TRP A 238 7.64 23.73 31.77
CA TRP A 238 6.91 23.96 30.53
C TRP A 238 7.13 22.85 29.50
N MET A 239 8.34 22.31 29.38
CA MET A 239 8.64 21.21 28.46
C MET A 239 7.99 19.90 28.88
N VAL A 240 8.01 19.59 30.17
CA VAL A 240 7.33 18.40 30.71
C VAL A 240 5.82 18.51 30.50
N ALA A 241 5.23 19.68 30.75
CA ALA A 241 3.82 19.93 30.46
C ALA A 241 3.50 19.75 28.96
N LEU A 242 4.35 20.29 28.08
CA LEU A 242 4.17 20.19 26.63
C LEU A 242 4.31 18.75 26.14
N PHE A 243 5.31 17.99 26.59
CA PHE A 243 5.46 16.57 26.26
C PHE A 243 4.33 15.72 26.84
N GLY A 244 3.84 16.05 28.04
CA GLY A 244 2.68 15.38 28.65
C GLY A 244 1.40 15.56 27.82
N VAL A 245 1.08 16.79 27.43
CA VAL A 245 -0.12 17.10 26.62
C VAL A 245 0.01 16.52 25.21
N SER A 246 1.12 16.79 24.52
CA SER A 246 1.35 16.29 23.17
C SER A 246 1.43 14.76 23.14
N GLY A 247 2.18 14.15 24.04
CA GLY A 247 2.30 12.71 24.15
C GLY A 247 0.98 12.03 24.50
N GLY A 248 0.20 12.59 25.43
CA GLY A 248 -1.14 12.10 25.77
C GLY A 248 -2.10 12.13 24.57
N PHE A 249 -2.12 13.24 23.83
CA PHE A 249 -2.89 13.38 22.60
C PHE A 249 -2.45 12.37 21.53
N LEU A 250 -1.14 12.18 21.34
CA LEU A 250 -0.58 11.24 20.37
C LEU A 250 -0.86 9.79 20.72
N VAL A 251 -0.82 9.43 22.02
CA VAL A 251 -1.21 8.09 22.50
C VAL A 251 -2.69 7.84 22.24
N LEU A 252 -3.55 8.83 22.50
CA LEU A 252 -4.98 8.73 22.20
C LEU A 252 -5.22 8.55 20.69
N ALA A 253 -4.57 9.37 19.85
CA ALA A 253 -4.66 9.26 18.40
C ALA A 253 -4.20 7.88 17.89
N ALA A 254 -3.09 7.36 18.42
CA ALA A 254 -2.61 6.03 18.09
C ALA A 254 -3.55 4.91 18.60
N ALA A 255 -4.23 5.12 19.73
CA ALA A 255 -5.21 4.17 20.27
C ALA A 255 -6.49 4.13 19.44
N LEU A 256 -6.98 5.28 18.97
CA LEU A 256 -8.12 5.38 18.07
C LEU A 256 -7.80 4.69 16.73
N ARG A 257 -6.64 5.00 16.12
CA ARG A 257 -6.19 4.34 14.87
C ARG A 257 -6.13 2.82 15.00
N ASN A 258 -5.65 2.32 16.14
CA ASN A 258 -5.54 0.88 16.38
C ASN A 258 -6.91 0.19 16.45
N ARG A 259 -7.97 0.87 16.92
CA ARG A 259 -9.34 0.33 16.89
C ARG A 259 -9.82 0.23 15.44
N ASP A 260 -9.75 1.33 14.70
CA ASP A 260 -10.20 1.38 13.30
C ASP A 260 -9.50 0.32 12.43
N SER A 261 -8.20 0.09 12.65
CA SER A 261 -7.45 -0.92 11.89
C SER A 261 -7.95 -2.35 12.10
N LYS A 262 -8.42 -2.70 13.31
CA LYS A 262 -8.94 -4.03 13.61
C LYS A 262 -10.29 -4.24 12.94
N ASP A 263 -11.13 -3.21 12.97
CA ASP A 263 -12.48 -3.28 12.39
C ASP A 263 -12.40 -3.49 10.88
N ILE A 264 -11.51 -2.76 10.20
CA ILE A 264 -11.26 -2.94 8.75
C ILE A 264 -10.79 -4.37 8.44
N GLU A 265 -9.83 -4.91 9.20
CA GLU A 265 -9.34 -6.27 8.98
C GLU A 265 -10.46 -7.31 9.14
N THR A 266 -11.33 -7.16 10.15
CA THR A 266 -12.46 -8.08 10.35
C THR A 266 -13.48 -8.01 9.23
N GLN A 267 -13.81 -6.81 8.73
CA GLN A 267 -14.72 -6.64 7.60
C GLN A 267 -14.15 -7.25 6.32
N THR A 268 -12.87 -7.04 6.02
CA THR A 268 -12.24 -7.65 4.84
C THR A 268 -12.27 -9.17 4.89
N ARG A 269 -11.99 -9.78 6.04
CA ARG A 269 -12.08 -11.24 6.20
C ARG A 269 -13.50 -11.76 6.04
N ALA A 270 -14.49 -11.06 6.58
CA ALA A 270 -15.90 -11.42 6.43
C ALA A 270 -16.34 -11.36 4.96
N LEU A 271 -15.93 -10.33 4.22
CA LEU A 271 -16.19 -10.20 2.79
C LEU A 271 -15.51 -11.31 1.97
N GLU A 272 -14.25 -11.64 2.28
CA GLU A 272 -13.53 -12.74 1.64
C GLU A 272 -14.22 -14.09 1.89
N ASP A 273 -14.63 -14.38 3.12
CA ASP A 273 -15.37 -15.60 3.46
C ASP A 273 -16.74 -15.65 2.75
N GLN A 274 -17.47 -14.54 2.71
CA GLN A 274 -18.74 -14.47 1.97
C GLN A 274 -18.53 -14.72 0.47
N HIS A 275 -17.47 -14.16 -0.13
CA HIS A 275 -17.14 -14.38 -1.54
C HIS A 275 -16.78 -15.84 -1.81
N GLN A 276 -15.97 -16.47 -0.94
CA GLN A 276 -15.62 -17.89 -1.07
C GLN A 276 -16.84 -18.80 -0.94
N ARG A 277 -17.75 -18.50 -0.01
CA ARG A 277 -19.01 -19.25 0.15
C ARG A 277 -19.91 -19.12 -1.08
N LEU A 278 -20.02 -17.91 -1.64
CA LEU A 278 -20.75 -17.69 -2.90
C LEU A 278 -20.15 -18.50 -4.03
N GLN A 279 -18.83 -18.41 -4.26
CA GLN A 279 -18.14 -19.18 -5.30
C GLN A 279 -18.31 -20.69 -5.13
N ALA A 280 -18.17 -21.20 -3.91
CA ALA A 280 -18.37 -22.62 -3.62
C ALA A 280 -19.81 -23.05 -3.88
N SER A 281 -20.80 -22.20 -3.54
CA SER A 281 -22.22 -22.48 -3.82
C SER A 281 -22.53 -22.45 -5.31
N GLU A 282 -21.96 -21.51 -6.07
CA GLU A 282 -22.11 -21.42 -7.52
C GLU A 282 -21.49 -22.64 -8.22
N GLN A 283 -20.29 -23.05 -7.81
CA GLN A 283 -19.64 -24.26 -8.35
C GLN A 283 -20.46 -25.52 -8.05
N ARG A 284 -20.99 -25.63 -6.82
CA ARG A 284 -21.88 -26.74 -6.45
C ARG A 284 -23.15 -26.73 -7.30
N TYR A 285 -23.79 -25.57 -7.51
CA TYR A 285 -24.96 -25.45 -8.36
C TYR A 285 -24.65 -25.82 -9.81
N ARG A 286 -23.57 -25.29 -10.39
CA ARG A 286 -23.10 -25.65 -11.74
C ARG A 286 -22.88 -27.15 -11.88
N GLY A 287 -22.20 -27.77 -10.91
CA GLY A 287 -21.95 -29.21 -10.91
C GLY A 287 -23.24 -30.05 -10.76
N LEU A 288 -24.27 -29.54 -10.09
CA LEU A 288 -25.57 -30.22 -10.05
C LEU A 288 -26.27 -30.14 -11.41
N VAL A 289 -26.34 -28.96 -12.03
CA VAL A 289 -27.03 -28.77 -13.31
C VAL A 289 -26.30 -29.47 -14.47
N GLU A 290 -24.97 -29.47 -14.48
CA GLU A 290 -24.17 -30.12 -15.53
C GLU A 290 -24.26 -31.66 -15.51
N ASN A 291 -24.65 -32.27 -14.39
CA ASN A 291 -24.79 -33.72 -14.24
C ASN A 291 -26.24 -34.22 -14.38
N ILE A 292 -27.21 -33.34 -14.61
CA ILE A 292 -28.59 -33.76 -14.90
C ILE A 292 -28.60 -34.41 -16.30
N SER A 293 -29.20 -35.59 -16.39
CA SER A 293 -29.33 -36.32 -17.67
C SER A 293 -30.36 -35.68 -18.60
N ASP A 294 -31.30 -34.92 -18.04
CA ASP A 294 -32.29 -34.15 -18.79
C ASP A 294 -31.69 -32.85 -19.34
N THR A 295 -32.23 -32.41 -20.47
CA THR A 295 -31.83 -31.15 -21.09
C THR A 295 -32.48 -30.00 -20.34
N VAL A 296 -31.67 -29.20 -19.65
CA VAL A 296 -32.10 -27.97 -18.99
C VAL A 296 -31.68 -26.81 -19.87
N TYR A 297 -32.58 -25.85 -20.10
CA TYR A 297 -32.23 -24.65 -20.85
C TYR A 297 -32.96 -23.43 -20.33
N MET A 298 -32.42 -22.26 -20.68
CA MET A 298 -33.06 -20.97 -20.46
C MET A 298 -33.09 -20.20 -21.76
N ILE A 299 -34.21 -19.55 -22.06
CA ILE A 299 -34.38 -18.62 -23.17
C ILE A 299 -34.72 -17.23 -22.64
N ASP A 300 -34.27 -16.19 -23.35
CA ASP A 300 -34.73 -14.83 -23.10
C ASP A 300 -36.17 -14.62 -23.61
N THR A 301 -36.73 -13.43 -23.36
CA THR A 301 -38.08 -13.07 -23.83
C THR A 301 -38.23 -13.05 -25.36
N ASN A 302 -37.12 -13.07 -26.10
CA ASN A 302 -37.09 -13.07 -27.56
C ASN A 302 -36.88 -14.47 -28.14
N GLY A 303 -36.75 -15.51 -27.30
CA GLY A 303 -36.58 -16.89 -27.74
C GLY A 303 -35.15 -17.32 -28.05
N TYR A 304 -34.14 -16.56 -27.60
CA TYR A 304 -32.74 -16.96 -27.75
C TYR A 304 -32.24 -17.69 -26.52
N PHE A 305 -31.55 -18.82 -26.71
CA PHE A 305 -30.97 -19.58 -25.60
C PHE A 305 -29.90 -18.76 -24.87
N THR A 306 -30.09 -18.53 -23.57
CA THR A 306 -29.14 -17.87 -22.68
C THR A 306 -28.27 -18.89 -21.93
N TYR A 307 -28.82 -20.09 -21.68
CA TYR A 307 -28.15 -21.23 -21.07
C TYR A 307 -28.71 -22.54 -21.64
N VAL A 308 -27.85 -23.54 -21.81
CA VAL A 308 -28.23 -24.92 -22.16
C VAL A 308 -27.29 -25.86 -21.39
N SER A 309 -27.81 -26.94 -20.80
CA SER A 309 -27.01 -27.95 -20.12
C SER A 309 -26.24 -28.83 -21.13
N PRO A 310 -25.16 -29.54 -20.71
CA PRO A 310 -24.42 -30.43 -21.59
C PRO A 310 -25.28 -31.51 -22.26
N ALA A 311 -26.32 -32.00 -21.58
CA ALA A 311 -27.28 -32.95 -22.13
C ALA A 311 -27.97 -32.42 -23.40
N GLY A 312 -28.22 -31.11 -23.49
CA GLY A 312 -28.78 -30.48 -24.68
C GLY A 312 -27.87 -30.56 -25.91
N SER A 313 -26.54 -30.52 -25.72
CA SER A 313 -25.60 -30.75 -26.83
C SER A 313 -25.69 -32.19 -27.34
N THR A 314 -25.81 -33.16 -26.44
CA THR A 314 -25.97 -34.58 -26.80
C THR A 314 -27.30 -34.85 -27.50
N LEU A 315 -28.38 -34.24 -27.03
CA LEU A 315 -29.72 -34.38 -27.61
C LEU A 315 -29.82 -33.77 -29.01
N THR A 316 -29.29 -32.56 -29.19
CA THR A 316 -29.46 -31.78 -30.43
C THR A 316 -28.35 -32.01 -31.45
N GLY A 317 -27.18 -32.49 -31.03
CA GLY A 317 -25.99 -32.65 -31.87
C GLY A 317 -25.25 -31.34 -32.17
N TYR A 318 -25.71 -30.20 -31.64
CA TYR A 318 -24.99 -28.93 -31.74
C TYR A 318 -24.01 -28.77 -30.59
N ALA A 319 -22.90 -28.06 -30.83
CA ALA A 319 -22.01 -27.63 -29.76
C ALA A 319 -22.70 -26.60 -28.86
N LEU A 320 -22.44 -26.65 -27.55
CA LEU A 320 -22.96 -25.69 -26.55
C LEU A 320 -22.77 -24.23 -26.96
N GLU A 321 -21.60 -23.89 -27.52
CA GLU A 321 -21.27 -22.54 -27.98
C GLU A 321 -22.15 -22.08 -29.15
N SER A 322 -22.59 -23.01 -30.00
CA SER A 322 -23.51 -22.73 -31.11
C SER A 322 -24.95 -22.63 -30.66
N LEU A 323 -25.33 -23.41 -29.65
CA LEU A 323 -26.67 -23.35 -29.05
C LEU A 323 -26.90 -22.03 -28.32
N LYS A 324 -25.88 -21.51 -27.62
CA LYS A 324 -25.98 -20.24 -26.92
C LYS A 324 -26.18 -19.08 -27.91
N GLY A 325 -27.28 -18.36 -27.76
CA GLY A 325 -27.70 -17.29 -28.67
C GLY A 325 -28.38 -17.79 -29.96
N MET A 326 -28.60 -19.11 -30.12
CA MET A 326 -29.46 -19.64 -31.18
C MET A 326 -30.92 -19.42 -30.79
N HIS A 327 -31.75 -19.05 -31.76
CA HIS A 327 -33.19 -18.95 -31.55
C HIS A 327 -33.81 -20.37 -31.53
N PHE A 328 -34.67 -20.68 -30.54
CA PHE A 328 -35.16 -22.05 -30.32
C PHE A 328 -35.81 -22.70 -31.55
N LEU A 329 -36.49 -21.90 -32.41
CA LEU A 329 -37.13 -22.36 -33.64
C LEU A 329 -36.19 -23.04 -34.66
N HIS A 330 -34.88 -22.85 -34.55
CA HIS A 330 -33.91 -23.58 -35.38
C HIS A 330 -33.90 -25.08 -35.10
N LEU A 331 -34.24 -25.49 -33.88
CA LEU A 331 -34.31 -26.89 -33.45
C LEU A 331 -35.70 -27.49 -33.67
N VAL A 332 -36.65 -26.74 -34.21
CA VAL A 332 -38.06 -27.17 -34.33
C VAL A 332 -38.36 -27.48 -35.79
N ASP A 333 -39.10 -28.57 -36.01
CA ASP A 333 -39.62 -28.91 -37.32
C ASP A 333 -40.39 -27.71 -37.94
N PRO A 334 -40.10 -27.31 -39.20
CA PRO A 334 -40.76 -26.19 -39.85
C PRO A 334 -42.30 -26.20 -39.76
N GLU A 335 -42.92 -27.39 -39.79
CA GLU A 335 -44.38 -27.54 -39.70
C GLU A 335 -44.92 -27.25 -38.29
N TRP A 336 -44.08 -27.38 -37.26
CA TRP A 336 -44.44 -27.22 -35.85
C TRP A 336 -44.09 -25.85 -35.26
N ARG A 337 -43.37 -25.01 -36.02
CA ARG A 337 -42.90 -23.70 -35.52
C ARG A 337 -44.02 -22.80 -35.03
N SER A 338 -45.14 -22.72 -35.76
CA SER A 338 -46.30 -21.91 -35.38
C SER A 338 -46.96 -22.41 -34.10
N VAL A 339 -47.04 -23.73 -33.93
CA VAL A 339 -47.58 -24.37 -32.70
C VAL A 339 -46.72 -23.99 -31.49
N LEU A 340 -45.38 -24.06 -31.62
CA LEU A 340 -44.49 -23.70 -30.53
C LEU A 340 -44.52 -22.20 -30.19
N VAL A 341 -44.59 -21.33 -31.19
CA VAL A 341 -44.72 -19.88 -30.96
C VAL A 341 -46.01 -19.58 -30.20
N ASN A 342 -47.13 -20.15 -30.62
CA ASN A 342 -48.42 -19.96 -29.94
C ASN A 342 -48.38 -20.51 -28.52
N PHE A 343 -47.78 -21.69 -28.30
CA PHE A 343 -47.61 -22.27 -26.97
C PHE A 343 -46.90 -21.32 -26.01
N TYR A 344 -45.77 -20.73 -26.42
CA TYR A 344 -45.05 -19.76 -25.59
C TYR A 344 -45.83 -18.46 -25.40
N GLN A 345 -46.50 -17.96 -26.44
CA GLN A 345 -47.31 -16.75 -26.36
C GLN A 345 -48.49 -16.93 -25.39
N ASP A 346 -49.18 -18.06 -25.47
CA ASP A 346 -50.30 -18.40 -24.59
C ASP A 346 -49.83 -18.52 -23.14
N GLN A 347 -48.72 -19.21 -22.87
CA GLN A 347 -48.14 -19.30 -21.53
C GLN A 347 -47.84 -17.91 -20.95
N ILE A 348 -47.19 -17.03 -21.74
CA ILE A 348 -46.83 -15.68 -21.32
C ILE A 348 -48.08 -14.82 -21.09
N ALA A 349 -49.05 -14.89 -22.00
CA ALA A 349 -50.28 -14.10 -21.94
C ALA A 349 -51.15 -14.51 -20.75
N ASN A 350 -51.27 -15.81 -20.49
CA ASN A 350 -52.06 -16.35 -19.38
C ASN A 350 -51.31 -16.33 -18.04
N ARG A 351 -50.01 -16.05 -18.04
CA ARG A 351 -49.10 -16.14 -16.88
C ARG A 351 -49.17 -17.51 -16.20
N GLU A 352 -49.15 -18.55 -17.01
CA GLU A 352 -49.11 -19.92 -16.51
C GLU A 352 -47.71 -20.26 -16.01
N ASP A 353 -47.59 -20.56 -14.71
CA ASP A 353 -46.30 -20.82 -14.05
C ASP A 353 -45.53 -21.96 -14.71
N GLU A 354 -46.23 -22.99 -15.19
CA GLU A 354 -45.63 -24.15 -15.82
C GLU A 354 -46.54 -24.77 -16.89
N THR A 355 -46.00 -25.05 -18.07
CA THR A 355 -46.70 -25.65 -19.21
C THR A 355 -45.90 -26.79 -19.82
N LYS A 356 -46.58 -27.69 -20.52
CA LYS A 356 -45.94 -28.87 -21.12
C LYS A 356 -46.38 -29.06 -22.58
N LEU A 357 -45.45 -29.42 -23.44
CA LEU A 357 -45.70 -29.70 -24.86
C LEU A 357 -44.75 -30.76 -25.39
N ASP A 358 -45.28 -31.66 -26.20
CA ASP A 358 -44.49 -32.66 -26.94
C ASP A 358 -44.40 -32.25 -28.41
N PHE A 359 -43.19 -32.26 -28.98
CA PHE A 359 -42.99 -31.86 -30.38
C PHE A 359 -41.77 -32.55 -31.02
N PRO A 360 -41.72 -32.62 -32.36
CA PRO A 360 -40.55 -33.11 -33.07
C PRO A 360 -39.44 -32.04 -33.14
N LEU A 361 -38.32 -32.33 -32.49
CA LEU A 361 -37.06 -31.60 -32.58
C LEU A 361 -36.24 -32.08 -33.79
N ILE A 362 -35.57 -31.17 -34.49
CA ILE A 362 -34.61 -31.44 -35.56
C ILE A 362 -33.19 -31.25 -35.03
N THR A 363 -32.36 -32.29 -35.16
CA THR A 363 -30.95 -32.26 -34.77
C THR A 363 -30.06 -31.62 -35.84
N ALA A 364 -28.80 -31.34 -35.51
CA ALA A 364 -27.80 -30.82 -36.48
C ALA A 364 -27.59 -31.74 -37.70
N ALA A 365 -27.84 -33.06 -37.55
CA ALA A 365 -27.76 -34.04 -38.62
C ALA A 365 -29.04 -34.13 -39.47
N GLY A 366 -30.09 -33.37 -39.11
CA GLY A 366 -31.40 -33.41 -39.77
C GLY A 366 -32.33 -34.54 -39.30
N GLU A 367 -31.94 -35.32 -38.28
CA GLU A 367 -32.78 -36.36 -37.69
C GLU A 367 -33.90 -35.72 -36.85
N LYS A 368 -35.12 -36.28 -36.96
CA LYS A 368 -36.27 -35.89 -36.12
C LYS A 368 -36.31 -36.72 -34.84
N ARG A 369 -36.40 -36.06 -33.69
CA ARG A 369 -36.53 -36.69 -32.36
C ARG A 369 -37.74 -36.11 -31.64
N TRP A 370 -38.63 -36.94 -31.13
CA TRP A 370 -39.72 -36.47 -30.27
C TRP A 370 -39.18 -36.12 -28.89
N VAL A 371 -39.49 -34.92 -28.44
CA VAL A 371 -39.11 -34.43 -27.12
C VAL A 371 -40.35 -33.97 -26.38
N GLU A 372 -40.37 -34.25 -25.08
CA GLU A 372 -41.31 -33.68 -24.13
C GLU A 372 -40.60 -32.50 -23.45
N GLN A 373 -41.24 -31.34 -23.44
CA GLN A 373 -40.71 -30.12 -22.83
C GLN A 373 -41.67 -29.63 -21.75
N LYS A 374 -41.12 -29.27 -20.58
CA LYS A 374 -41.86 -28.66 -19.47
C LYS A 374 -41.23 -27.32 -19.13
N THR A 375 -41.96 -26.23 -19.31
CA THR A 375 -41.38 -24.87 -19.23
C THR A 375 -42.02 -24.06 -18.13
N ALA A 376 -41.20 -23.32 -17.38
CA ALA A 376 -41.61 -22.37 -16.37
C ALA A 376 -41.18 -20.94 -16.70
N LEU A 377 -41.97 -19.96 -16.24
CA LEU A 377 -41.67 -18.53 -16.38
C LEU A 377 -40.59 -18.10 -15.39
N ILE A 378 -39.65 -17.26 -15.83
CA ILE A 378 -38.65 -16.61 -14.98
C ILE A 378 -39.06 -15.16 -14.78
N LEU A 379 -39.39 -14.79 -13.54
CA LEU A 379 -39.83 -13.45 -13.17
C LEU A 379 -38.78 -12.75 -12.29
N ASP A 380 -38.63 -11.44 -12.48
CA ASP A 380 -37.84 -10.57 -11.59
C ASP A 380 -38.57 -10.32 -10.25
N GLU A 381 -37.88 -9.72 -9.28
CA GLU A 381 -38.44 -9.25 -8.00
C GLU A 381 -39.67 -8.35 -8.19
N LYS A 382 -39.75 -7.64 -9.34
CA LYS A 382 -40.86 -6.77 -9.72
C LYS A 382 -41.97 -7.46 -10.51
N GLN A 383 -41.99 -8.80 -10.58
CA GLN A 383 -42.96 -9.59 -11.35
C GLN A 383 -42.93 -9.30 -12.87
N ALA A 384 -41.77 -8.85 -13.37
CA ALA A 384 -41.52 -8.66 -14.80
C ALA A 384 -40.91 -9.92 -15.39
N LEU A 385 -41.35 -10.33 -16.58
CA LEU A 385 -40.82 -11.50 -17.28
C LEU A 385 -39.38 -11.23 -17.75
N ILE A 386 -38.44 -12.09 -17.34
CA ILE A 386 -37.04 -12.07 -17.79
C ILE A 386 -36.79 -13.14 -18.86
N GLY A 387 -37.52 -14.26 -18.82
CA GLY A 387 -37.33 -15.36 -19.75
C GLY A 387 -38.12 -16.59 -19.35
N LEU A 388 -37.78 -17.73 -19.96
CA LEU A 388 -38.37 -19.03 -19.64
C LEU A 388 -37.27 -20.07 -19.43
N GLN A 389 -37.54 -21.06 -18.59
CA GLN A 389 -36.64 -22.19 -18.31
C GLN A 389 -37.37 -23.52 -18.47
N SER A 390 -36.67 -24.53 -18.97
CA SER A 390 -37.12 -25.93 -18.99
C SER A 390 -36.17 -26.82 -18.22
#